data_AF-A0A843LAX0-F1
#
_entry.id   AF-A0A843LAX0-F1
#
_cell.length_a   1.000
_cell.length_b   1.000
_cell.length_c   1.000
_cell.angle_alpha   90.00
_cell.angle_beta   90.00
_cell.angle_gamma   90.00
#
_symmetry.space_group_name_H-M   'P 1'
#
loop_
_entity.id
_entity.type
_entity.pdbx_description
1 polymer ?
#
loop_
_entity_poly.entity_id
_entity_poly.type
_entity_poly.pdbx_seq_one_letter_code
_entity_poly.pdbx_strand_id
1 'polypeptide(L)'
;MTDVPDIPLEQIQQRVVAMWMGSFYGSSGYVARKLGKKGLREFQELGARQVAATFRQLGLERPEDVAMAVAANDKNLFGSTVEVIEGDGYVEIRRHRCGLLEGARSFARVGASLIAKEHCKTCVEGHWQKVLSNLLMNLEVEHTEDGCCMRISRQKK
;
A
#
# COMPACT_ATOMS: atom_id res chain seq x y z
N MET A 1 -2.74 36.65 14.28
CA MET A 1 -2.46 35.20 14.25
C MET A 1 -3.75 34.54 13.79
N THR A 2 -3.70 33.71 12.76
CA THR A 2 -4.90 33.03 12.25
C THR A 2 -4.88 31.62 12.79
N ASP A 3 -5.95 31.22 13.48
CA ASP A 3 -6.07 29.87 14.02
C ASP A 3 -6.24 28.86 12.88
N VAL A 4 -5.53 27.74 12.97
CA VAL A 4 -5.62 26.64 12.01
C VAL A 4 -6.78 25.73 12.43
N PRO A 5 -7.80 25.50 11.59
CA PRO A 5 -8.97 24.73 11.97
C PRO A 5 -8.69 23.23 12.01
N ASP A 6 -9.40 22.52 12.89
CA ASP A 6 -9.46 21.06 12.87
C ASP A 6 -10.12 20.54 11.58
N ILE A 7 -9.62 19.42 11.07
CA ILE A 7 -10.13 18.78 9.85
C ILE A 7 -10.82 17.46 10.24
N PRO A 8 -12.05 17.19 9.77
CA PRO A 8 -12.69 15.90 9.99
C PRO A 8 -11.85 14.74 9.44
N LEU A 9 -11.83 13.60 10.14
CA LEU A 9 -11.01 12.44 9.77
C LEU A 9 -11.21 12.00 8.31
N GLU A 10 -12.45 11.96 7.84
CA GLU A 10 -12.76 11.59 6.46
C GLU A 10 -12.07 12.53 5.45
N GLN A 11 -12.05 13.84 5.73
CA GLN A 11 -11.35 14.80 4.89
C GLN A 11 -9.83 14.65 4.98
N ILE A 12 -9.30 14.31 6.15
CA ILE A 12 -7.87 13.97 6.30
C ILE A 12 -7.53 12.78 5.40
N GLN A 13 -8.32 11.71 5.46
CA GLN A 13 -8.11 10.50 4.67
C GLN A 13 -8.18 10.77 3.16
N GLN A 14 -9.18 11.54 2.71
CA GLN A 14 -9.27 11.96 1.31
C GLN A 14 -8.03 12.75 0.85
N ARG A 15 -7.55 13.70 1.67
CA ARG A 15 -6.35 14.50 1.39
C ARG A 15 -5.10 13.62 1.36
N VAL A 16 -4.94 12.72 2.32
CA VAL A 16 -3.80 11.79 2.39
C VAL A 16 -3.78 10.86 1.19
N VAL A 17 -4.93 10.27 0.81
CA VAL A 17 -5.05 9.43 -0.40
C VAL A 17 -4.67 10.24 -1.64
N ALA A 18 -5.16 11.47 -1.78
CA ALA A 18 -4.83 12.31 -2.93
C ALA A 18 -3.33 12.65 -3.01
N MET A 19 -2.72 13.01 -1.88
CA MET A 19 -1.28 13.29 -1.80
C MET A 19 -0.45 12.04 -2.11
N TRP A 20 -0.82 10.89 -1.55
CA TRP A 20 -0.15 9.62 -1.81
C TRP A 20 -0.24 9.24 -3.29
N MET A 21 -1.44 9.29 -3.87
CA MET A 21 -1.67 8.97 -5.28
C MET A 21 -0.86 9.89 -6.20
N GLY A 22 -0.97 11.21 -6.01
CA GLY A 22 -0.26 12.19 -6.82
C GLY A 22 1.26 12.03 -6.74
N SER A 23 1.79 11.86 -5.53
CA SER A 23 3.23 11.67 -5.30
C SER A 23 3.73 10.36 -5.92
N PHE A 24 3.09 9.23 -5.57
CA PHE A 24 3.56 7.91 -5.97
C PHE A 24 3.44 7.70 -7.48
N TYR A 25 2.27 8.00 -8.07
CA TYR A 25 2.05 7.82 -9.50
C TYR A 25 2.72 8.91 -10.34
N GLY A 26 2.80 10.15 -9.86
CA GLY A 26 3.56 11.20 -10.54
C GLY A 26 5.04 10.86 -10.62
N SER A 27 5.64 10.44 -9.51
CA SER A 27 7.06 10.04 -9.47
C SER A 27 7.31 8.78 -10.30
N SER A 28 6.46 7.76 -10.15
CA SER A 28 6.57 6.51 -10.93
C SER A 28 6.45 6.78 -12.43
N GLY A 29 5.51 7.64 -12.84
CA GLY A 29 5.31 8.02 -14.24
C GLY A 29 6.51 8.80 -14.80
N TYR A 30 7.07 9.73 -14.03
CA TYR A 30 8.29 10.44 -14.41
C TYR A 30 9.48 9.49 -14.61
N VAL A 31 9.71 8.61 -13.64
CA VAL A 31 10.79 7.60 -13.71
C VAL A 31 10.58 6.68 -14.91
N ALA A 32 9.37 6.18 -15.12
CA ALA A 32 9.07 5.33 -16.27
C ALA A 32 9.34 6.04 -17.61
N ARG A 33 9.00 7.33 -17.72
CA ARG A 33 9.25 8.13 -18.92
C ARG A 33 10.74 8.39 -19.17
N LYS A 34 11.52 8.61 -18.11
CA LYS A 34 12.94 9.00 -18.22
C LYS A 34 13.90 7.81 -18.26
N LEU A 35 13.62 6.77 -17.48
CA LEU A 35 14.51 5.63 -17.24
C LEU A 35 13.91 4.29 -17.70
N GLY A 36 12.70 4.32 -18.27
CA GLY A 36 12.02 3.14 -18.77
C GLY A 36 11.59 2.15 -17.67
N LYS A 37 11.21 0.95 -18.10
CA LYS A 37 10.73 -0.11 -17.20
C LYS A 37 11.78 -0.56 -16.19
N LYS A 38 13.07 -0.56 -16.56
CA LYS A 38 14.18 -0.94 -15.67
C LYS A 38 14.30 0.06 -14.52
N GLY A 39 14.36 1.36 -14.82
CA GLY A 39 14.43 2.39 -13.79
C GLY A 39 13.20 2.40 -12.87
N LEU A 40 12.00 2.15 -13.41
CA LEU A 40 10.80 2.02 -12.58
C LEU A 40 10.90 0.86 -11.59
N ARG A 41 11.43 -0.30 -12.00
CA ARG A 41 11.63 -1.44 -11.10
C ARG A 41 12.64 -1.12 -10.00
N GLU A 42 13.74 -0.46 -10.34
CA GLU A 42 14.77 -0.02 -9.37
C GLU A 42 14.21 1.00 -8.38
N PHE A 43 13.41 1.96 -8.85
CA PHE A 43 12.73 2.93 -8.00
C PHE A 43 11.79 2.26 -6.99
N GLN A 44 10.97 1.32 -7.46
CA GLN A 44 10.07 0.56 -6.59
C GLN A 44 10.82 -0.33 -5.59
N GLU A 45 11.93 -0.95 -6.02
CA GLU A 45 12.80 -1.77 -5.16
C GLU A 45 13.44 -0.92 -4.06
N LEU A 46 13.92 0.28 -4.39
CA LEU A 46 14.47 1.22 -3.42
C LEU A 46 13.45 1.58 -2.34
N GLY A 47 12.22 1.94 -2.76
CA GLY A 47 11.14 2.25 -1.82
C GLY A 47 10.77 1.06 -0.94
N ALA A 48 10.69 -0.14 -1.51
CA ALA A 48 10.38 -1.35 -0.75
C ALA A 48 11.45 -1.66 0.31
N ARG A 49 12.74 -1.50 0.00
CA ARG A 49 13.84 -1.67 0.95
C ARG A 49 13.78 -0.67 2.09
N GLN A 50 13.46 0.59 1.80
CA GLN A 50 13.33 1.64 2.82
C GLN A 50 12.18 1.36 3.78
N VAL A 51 11.03 0.92 3.26
CA VAL A 51 9.89 0.51 4.10
C VAL A 51 10.25 -0.69 4.96
N ALA A 52 10.86 -1.73 4.39
CA ALA A 52 11.30 -2.91 5.15
C ALA A 52 12.32 -2.54 6.24
N ALA A 53 13.29 -1.65 5.95
CA ALA A 53 14.24 -1.16 6.94
C ALA A 53 13.54 -0.41 8.08
N THR A 54 12.55 0.42 7.75
CA THR A 54 11.74 1.14 8.75
C THR A 54 10.95 0.17 9.62
N PHE A 55 10.34 -0.86 9.02
CA PHE A 55 9.58 -1.87 9.77
C PHE A 55 10.47 -2.63 10.75
N ARG A 56 11.68 -3.02 10.34
CA ARG A 56 12.65 -3.62 11.26
C ARG A 56 13.04 -2.68 12.40
N GLN A 57 13.29 -1.40 12.10
CA GLN A 57 13.61 -0.40 13.14
C GLN A 57 12.48 -0.20 14.16
N LEU A 58 11.23 -0.40 13.73
CA LEU A 58 10.05 -0.36 14.58
C LEU A 58 9.76 -1.70 15.29
N GLY A 59 10.60 -2.72 15.10
CA GLY A 59 10.40 -4.06 15.69
C GLY A 59 9.32 -4.90 15.01
N LEU A 60 8.88 -4.53 13.80
CA LEU A 60 7.86 -5.24 13.03
C LEU A 60 8.50 -6.39 12.23
N GLU A 61 8.83 -7.48 12.93
CA GLU A 61 9.60 -8.60 12.35
C GLU A 61 8.78 -9.88 12.16
N ARG A 62 7.59 -9.97 12.75
CA ARG A 62 6.69 -11.11 12.58
C ARG A 62 5.56 -10.76 11.60
N PRO A 63 5.03 -11.74 10.85
CA PRO A 63 3.91 -11.50 9.94
C PRO A 63 2.75 -10.74 10.59
N GLU A 64 2.41 -11.07 11.83
CA GLU A 64 1.31 -10.49 12.61
C GLU A 64 1.56 -9.00 12.90
N ASP A 65 2.78 -8.65 13.30
CA ASP A 65 3.16 -7.27 13.59
C ASP A 65 3.07 -6.40 12.32
N VAL A 66 3.57 -6.94 11.20
CA VAL A 66 3.52 -6.28 9.89
C VAL A 66 2.07 -6.15 9.42
N ALA A 67 1.28 -7.22 9.48
CA ALA A 67 -0.12 -7.20 9.07
C ALA A 67 -0.91 -6.17 9.87
N MET A 68 -0.67 -6.11 11.18
CA MET A 68 -1.37 -5.18 12.03
C MET A 68 -0.98 -3.73 11.77
N ALA A 69 0.31 -3.45 11.55
CA ALA A 69 0.77 -2.12 11.15
C ALA A 69 0.18 -1.67 9.81
N VAL A 70 0.13 -2.58 8.82
CA VAL A 70 -0.44 -2.29 7.50
C VAL A 70 -1.95 -2.02 7.60
N ALA A 71 -2.71 -2.88 8.28
CA ALA A 71 -4.14 -2.68 8.44
C ALA A 71 -4.47 -1.43 9.28
N ALA A 72 -3.65 -1.08 10.28
CA ALA A 72 -3.79 0.18 11.01
C ALA A 72 -3.62 1.39 10.09
N ASN A 73 -2.62 1.38 9.20
CA ASN A 73 -2.44 2.44 8.20
C ASN A 73 -3.62 2.50 7.22
N ASP A 74 -4.07 1.35 6.73
CA ASP A 74 -5.19 1.28 5.79
C ASP A 74 -6.47 1.86 6.39
N LYS A 75 -6.77 1.54 7.64
CA LYS A 75 -7.94 2.06 8.37
C LYS A 75 -7.82 3.55 8.67
N ASN A 76 -6.70 3.97 9.25
CA ASN A 76 -6.60 5.31 9.83
C ASN A 76 -6.17 6.37 8.81
N LEU A 77 -5.25 6.04 7.90
CA LEU A 77 -4.70 6.99 6.92
C LEU A 77 -5.47 7.00 5.62
N PHE A 78 -5.91 5.82 5.15
CA PHE A 78 -6.54 5.68 3.84
C PHE A 78 -8.06 5.51 3.89
N GLY A 79 -8.64 5.38 5.08
CA GLY A 79 -10.09 5.22 5.25
C GLY A 79 -10.63 3.88 4.76
N SER A 80 -9.80 2.84 4.75
CA SER A 80 -10.18 1.49 4.34
C SER A 80 -10.98 0.78 5.43
N THR A 81 -11.88 -0.11 5.03
CA THR A 81 -12.53 -1.07 5.94
C THR A 81 -11.78 -2.38 5.88
N VAL A 82 -11.08 -2.72 6.96
CA VAL A 82 -10.14 -3.84 7.00
C VAL A 82 -10.31 -4.69 8.25
N GLU A 83 -9.99 -5.96 8.13
CA GLU A 83 -9.93 -6.96 9.21
C GLU A 83 -8.58 -7.69 9.16
N VAL A 84 -8.05 -8.07 10.32
CA VAL A 84 -6.86 -8.92 10.45
C VAL A 84 -7.26 -10.25 11.07
N ILE A 85 -6.89 -11.36 10.45
CA ILE A 85 -7.22 -12.71 10.90
C ILE A 85 -5.93 -13.50 11.04
N GLU A 86 -5.67 -14.01 12.24
CA GLU A 86 -4.54 -14.90 12.50
C GLU A 86 -4.93 -16.36 12.21
N GLY A 87 -4.03 -17.07 11.53
CA GLY A 87 -4.14 -18.50 11.27
C GLY A 87 -2.87 -19.23 11.68
N ASP A 88 -2.86 -20.56 11.54
CA ASP A 88 -1.68 -21.35 11.88
C ASP A 88 -0.54 -21.11 10.86
N GLY A 89 0.47 -20.34 11.29
CA GLY A 89 1.64 -20.00 10.48
C GLY A 89 1.43 -18.89 9.44
N TYR A 90 0.29 -18.19 9.46
CA TYR A 90 0.01 -17.06 8.59
C TYR A 90 -0.92 -16.04 9.24
N VAL A 91 -0.98 -14.84 8.66
CA VAL A 91 -1.96 -13.81 8.99
C VAL A 91 -2.55 -13.24 7.71
N GLU A 92 -3.86 -12.96 7.72
CA GLU A 92 -4.58 -12.37 6.60
C GLU A 92 -4.98 -10.94 6.92
N ILE A 93 -4.76 -10.03 5.97
CA ILE A 93 -5.37 -8.70 5.93
C ILE A 93 -6.50 -8.76 4.92
N ARG A 94 -7.75 -8.69 5.37
CA ARG A 94 -8.93 -8.62 4.50
C ARG A 94 -9.38 -7.17 4.37
N ARG A 95 -9.27 -6.63 3.15
CA ARG A 95 -9.82 -5.31 2.82
C ARG A 95 -11.18 -5.49 2.19
N HIS A 96 -12.24 -5.25 2.96
CA HIS A 96 -13.61 -5.21 2.44
C HIS A 96 -13.83 -3.98 1.56
N ARG A 97 -13.17 -2.87 1.91
CA ARG A 97 -13.13 -1.63 1.11
C ARG A 97 -11.72 -1.05 1.17
N CYS A 98 -11.09 -0.87 0.02
CA CYS A 98 -9.75 -0.29 -0.09
C CYS A 98 -9.84 1.20 -0.48
N GLY A 99 -9.49 2.09 0.46
CA GLY A 99 -9.54 3.54 0.22
C GLY A 99 -8.57 4.01 -0.86
N LEU A 100 -7.43 3.31 -1.04
CA LEU A 100 -6.51 3.58 -2.15
C LEU A 100 -7.10 3.14 -3.49
N LEU A 101 -7.82 2.02 -3.57
CA LEU A 101 -8.48 1.60 -4.82
C LEU A 101 -9.57 2.61 -5.23
N GLU A 102 -10.37 3.08 -4.29
CA GLU A 102 -11.36 4.12 -4.55
C GLU A 102 -10.72 5.46 -4.93
N GLY A 103 -9.62 5.82 -4.27
CA GLY A 103 -8.78 6.95 -4.64
C GLY A 103 -8.31 6.83 -6.08
N ALA A 104 -7.73 5.70 -6.46
CA ALA A 104 -7.27 5.43 -7.82
C ALA A 104 -8.41 5.51 -8.84
N ARG A 105 -9.59 4.92 -8.54
CA ARG A 105 -10.81 5.03 -9.37
C ARG A 105 -11.25 6.47 -9.54
N SER A 106 -11.17 7.29 -8.48
CA SER A 106 -11.54 8.71 -8.52
C SER A 106 -10.52 9.53 -9.33
N PHE A 107 -9.23 9.25 -9.19
CA PHE A 107 -8.16 9.87 -9.99
C PHE A 107 -8.27 9.54 -11.48
N ALA A 108 -8.73 8.34 -11.83
CA ALA A 108 -8.98 7.98 -13.23
C ALA A 108 -10.07 8.87 -13.88
N ARG A 109 -11.05 9.34 -13.11
CA ARG A 109 -12.12 10.22 -13.61
C ARG A 109 -11.62 11.62 -13.96
N VAL A 110 -10.49 12.07 -13.39
CA VAL A 110 -9.85 13.36 -13.70
C VAL A 110 -8.74 13.26 -14.76
N GLY A 111 -8.72 12.17 -15.54
CA GLY A 111 -7.82 12.01 -16.70
C GLY A 111 -6.60 11.12 -16.45
N ALA A 112 -6.44 10.55 -15.25
CA ALA A 112 -5.34 9.64 -14.92
C ALA A 112 -5.72 8.15 -15.07
N SER A 113 -6.36 7.79 -16.19
CA SER A 113 -7.05 6.51 -16.39
C SER A 113 -6.19 5.25 -16.31
N LEU A 114 -4.87 5.37 -16.56
CA LEU A 114 -3.90 4.28 -16.39
C LEU A 114 -3.73 3.85 -14.91
N ILE A 115 -3.96 4.75 -13.96
CA ILE A 115 -3.71 4.51 -12.54
C ILE A 115 -4.67 3.47 -11.95
N ALA A 116 -5.97 3.57 -12.26
CA ALA A 116 -6.98 2.70 -11.64
C ALA A 116 -6.86 1.23 -12.07
N LYS A 117 -6.59 0.96 -13.36
CA LYS A 117 -6.52 -0.41 -13.89
C LYS A 117 -5.29 -1.17 -13.41
N GLU A 118 -4.19 -0.46 -13.13
CA GLU A 118 -2.94 -1.07 -12.71
C GLU A 118 -2.65 -0.87 -11.22
N HIS A 119 -3.56 -0.23 -10.46
CA HIS A 119 -3.33 0.09 -9.05
C HIS A 119 -3.06 -1.16 -8.21
N CYS A 120 -3.99 -2.12 -8.22
CA CYS A 120 -3.87 -3.33 -7.41
C CYS A 120 -2.60 -4.12 -7.76
N LYS A 121 -2.28 -4.22 -9.06
CA LYS A 121 -1.04 -4.87 -9.52
C LYS A 121 0.21 -4.14 -9.01
N THR A 122 0.23 -2.82 -9.10
CA THR A 122 1.35 -2.00 -8.63
C THR A 122 1.49 -2.05 -7.11
N CYS A 123 0.38 -2.04 -6.38
CA CYS A 123 0.35 -2.16 -4.92
C CYS A 123 0.91 -3.51 -4.47
N VAL A 124 0.46 -4.60 -5.09
CA VAL A 124 0.88 -5.97 -4.73
C VAL A 124 2.28 -6.28 -5.26
N GLU A 125 2.44 -6.34 -6.58
CA GLU A 125 3.69 -6.79 -7.22
C GLU A 125 4.76 -5.70 -7.20
N GLY A 126 4.35 -4.45 -7.40
CA GLY A 126 5.26 -3.31 -7.46
C GLY A 126 5.81 -2.92 -6.09
N HIS A 127 5.07 -3.19 -5.00
CA HIS A 127 5.42 -2.73 -3.66
C HIS A 127 5.39 -3.84 -2.60
N TRP A 128 4.22 -4.34 -2.18
CA TRP A 128 4.11 -5.20 -0.99
C TRP A 128 4.86 -6.53 -1.10
N GLN A 129 4.87 -7.19 -2.27
CA GLN A 129 5.66 -8.39 -2.48
C GLN A 129 7.16 -8.12 -2.25
N LYS A 130 7.67 -6.97 -2.67
CA LYS A 130 9.08 -6.60 -2.50
C LYS A 130 9.39 -6.25 -1.04
N VAL A 131 8.49 -5.52 -0.36
CA VAL A 131 8.64 -5.19 1.06
C VAL A 131 8.72 -6.47 1.88
N LEU A 132 7.77 -7.39 1.69
CA LEU A 132 7.70 -8.64 2.44
C LEU A 132 8.83 -9.60 2.10
N SER A 133 9.26 -9.65 0.83
CA SER A 133 10.46 -10.40 0.43
C SER A 133 11.71 -9.89 1.16
N ASN A 134 11.88 -8.57 1.27
CA ASN A 134 12.96 -8.00 2.07
C ASN A 134 12.84 -8.39 3.55
N LEU A 135 11.63 -8.58 4.09
CA LEU A 135 11.41 -9.03 5.46
C LEU A 135 11.46 -10.56 5.63
N LEU A 136 11.84 -11.33 4.61
CA LEU A 136 11.85 -12.80 4.62
C LEU A 136 10.45 -13.39 4.86
N MET A 137 9.45 -12.78 4.25
CA MET A 137 8.03 -13.18 4.32
C MET A 137 7.48 -13.43 2.92
N ASN A 138 6.48 -14.32 2.85
CA ASN A 138 5.71 -14.60 1.64
C ASN A 138 4.42 -13.78 1.64
N LEU A 139 3.92 -13.51 0.43
CA LEU A 139 2.64 -12.84 0.20
C LEU A 139 1.83 -13.60 -0.84
N GLU A 140 0.64 -14.04 -0.45
CA GLU A 140 -0.41 -14.50 -1.37
C GLU A 140 -1.53 -13.46 -1.39
N VAL A 141 -2.11 -13.19 -2.56
CA VAL A 141 -3.17 -12.19 -2.70
C VAL A 141 -4.34 -12.73 -3.49
N GLU A 142 -5.54 -12.54 -2.97
CA GLU A 142 -6.80 -12.71 -3.67
C GLU A 142 -7.45 -11.33 -3.86
N HIS A 143 -7.82 -11.00 -5.10
CA HIS A 143 -8.46 -9.73 -5.42
C HIS A 143 -9.98 -9.86 -5.32
N THR A 144 -10.62 -8.83 -4.75
CA THR A 144 -12.08 -8.69 -4.74
C THR A 144 -12.47 -7.45 -5.55
N GLU A 145 -13.77 -7.20 -5.71
CA GLU A 145 -14.25 -6.01 -6.41
C GLU A 145 -13.79 -4.72 -5.72
N ASP A 146 -13.87 -4.66 -4.39
CA ASP A 146 -13.63 -3.43 -3.62
C ASP A 146 -12.32 -3.44 -2.80
N GLY A 147 -11.54 -4.51 -2.89
CA GLY A 147 -10.28 -4.63 -2.16
C GLY A 147 -9.49 -5.89 -2.51
N CYS A 148 -8.91 -6.49 -1.47
CA CYS A 148 -8.14 -7.72 -1.58
C CYS A 148 -7.97 -8.39 -0.21
N CYS A 149 -7.70 -9.69 -0.24
CA CYS A 149 -7.16 -10.44 0.89
C CYS A 149 -5.64 -10.62 0.66
N MET A 150 -4.82 -10.17 1.61
CA MET A 150 -3.37 -10.40 1.61
C MET A 150 -3.03 -11.39 2.71
N ARG A 151 -2.56 -12.58 2.36
CA ARG A 151 -2.04 -13.56 3.31
C ARG A 151 -0.52 -13.44 3.41
N ILE A 152 -0.02 -13.22 4.61
CA ILE A 152 1.40 -13.07 4.93
C ILE A 152 1.83 -14.25 5.78
N SER A 153 2.95 -14.88 5.41
CA SER A 153 3.55 -15.97 6.18
C SER A 153 5.06 -15.83 6.20
N ARG A 154 5.73 -16.50 7.15
CA ARG A 154 7.20 -16.54 7.14
C ARG A 154 7.71 -17.36 5.95
N GLN A 155 8.82 -16.94 5.36
CA GLN A 155 9.56 -17.83 4.47
C GLN A 155 10.18 -18.97 5.28
N LYS A 156 9.91 -20.21 4.87
CA LYS A 156 10.65 -21.36 5.38
C LYS A 156 12.11 -21.20 4.93
N LYS A 157 13.02 -21.21 5.90
CA LYS A 157 14.47 -21.29 5.62
C LYS A 157 14.81 -22.62 4.98
#